data_AF-A0AAW8H0B0-F1
#
_entry.id   AF-A0AAW8H0B0-F1
#
_cell.length_a   1.000
_cell.length_b   1.000
_cell.length_c   1.000
_cell.angle_alpha   90.00
_cell.angle_beta   90.00
_cell.angle_gamma   90.00
#
_symmetry.space_group_name_H-M   'P 1'
#
loop_
_entity.id
_entity.type
_entity.pdbx_description
1 polymer ?
#
loop_
_entity_poly.entity_id
_entity_poly.type
_entity_poly.pdbx_seq_one_letter_code
_entity_poly.pdbx_strand_id
1 'polypeptide(L)'
;AEAGDVANAVMDGTDAVMLSGETAKGKYPVEAVTIMAQICARTDRVLQAELGSRLDSPRLRITEAVCKGAVDTAEKLAAPLIVVATEAGKSARSVRKYFPTANIIAVTTNKKTAAQLVLTKGVTPVVVDAIESTDDFYRLGKEIALESGLGKKGDIAVMVSGALVASGTTNTASVHVL
;
A
#
# COMPACT_ATOMS: atom_id res chain seq x y z
N ALA A 1 3.86 -21.83 -19.65
CA ALA A 1 5.15 -21.13 -19.46
C ALA A 1 4.90 -19.69 -19.04
N GLU A 2 4.28 -18.86 -19.88
CA GLU A 2 4.04 -17.42 -19.62
C GLU A 2 3.33 -17.11 -18.29
N ALA A 3 2.24 -17.83 -17.96
CA ALA A 3 1.55 -17.62 -16.69
C ALA A 3 2.43 -17.91 -15.46
N GLY A 4 3.36 -18.88 -15.57
CA GLY A 4 4.31 -19.19 -14.51
C GLY A 4 5.41 -18.13 -14.37
N ASP A 5 5.84 -17.53 -15.49
CA ASP A 5 6.83 -16.46 -15.50
C ASP A 5 6.27 -15.18 -14.83
N VAL A 6 5.04 -14.81 -15.17
CA VAL A 6 4.32 -13.71 -14.49
C VAL A 6 4.19 -13.99 -13.00
N ALA A 7 3.77 -15.21 -12.62
CA ALA A 7 3.64 -15.58 -11.21
C ALA A 7 4.98 -15.48 -10.46
N ASN A 8 6.08 -15.93 -11.06
CA ASN A 8 7.42 -15.82 -10.48
C ASN A 8 7.83 -14.35 -10.30
N ALA A 9 7.63 -13.49 -11.31
CA ALA A 9 7.94 -12.06 -11.18
C ALA A 9 7.16 -11.38 -10.05
N VAL A 10 5.90 -11.79 -9.82
CA VAL A 10 5.07 -11.32 -8.70
C VAL A 10 5.61 -11.83 -7.36
N MET A 11 6.03 -13.10 -7.27
CA MET A 11 6.64 -13.68 -6.06
C MET A 11 8.02 -13.09 -5.75
N ASP A 12 8.80 -12.72 -6.76
CA ASP A 12 10.06 -12.01 -6.63
C ASP A 12 9.87 -10.56 -6.13
N GLY A 13 8.61 -10.11 -6.06
CA GLY A 13 8.23 -8.87 -5.38
C GLY A 13 8.15 -7.66 -6.29
N THR A 14 7.95 -7.84 -7.61
CA THR A 14 7.70 -6.71 -8.53
C THR A 14 6.49 -5.89 -8.08
N ASP A 15 6.57 -4.57 -8.28
CA ASP A 15 5.46 -3.65 -8.02
C ASP A 15 4.36 -3.73 -9.08
N ALA A 16 4.76 -3.98 -10.33
CA ALA A 16 3.87 -3.99 -11.48
C ALA A 16 4.40 -4.95 -12.55
N VAL A 17 3.49 -5.34 -13.44
CA VAL A 17 3.75 -6.13 -14.65
C VAL A 17 3.29 -5.33 -15.85
N MET A 18 4.01 -5.42 -16.97
CA MET A 18 3.77 -4.60 -18.16
C MET A 18 3.35 -5.49 -19.32
N LEU A 19 2.26 -5.10 -19.99
CA LEU A 19 1.85 -5.64 -21.29
C LEU A 19 2.30 -4.69 -22.38
N SER A 20 2.81 -5.22 -23.49
CA SER A 20 3.37 -4.45 -24.60
C SER A 20 2.56 -4.67 -25.88
N GLY A 21 2.98 -5.62 -26.73
CA GLY A 21 2.31 -5.90 -28.00
C GLY A 21 0.90 -6.47 -27.81
N GLU A 22 0.66 -7.12 -26.68
CA GLU A 22 -0.60 -7.75 -26.27
C GLU A 22 -1.74 -6.74 -26.21
N THR A 23 -1.49 -5.57 -25.62
CA THR A 23 -2.47 -4.49 -25.49
C THR A 23 -2.37 -3.45 -26.61
N ALA A 24 -1.20 -3.27 -27.23
CA ALA A 24 -1.00 -2.26 -28.27
C ALA A 24 -1.56 -2.65 -29.64
N LYS A 25 -1.35 -3.90 -30.08
CA LYS A 25 -1.76 -4.38 -31.42
C LYS A 25 -2.26 -5.83 -31.45
N GLY A 26 -2.47 -6.41 -30.27
CA GLY A 26 -2.97 -7.78 -30.12
C GLY A 26 -4.44 -7.91 -30.55
N LYS A 27 -4.84 -9.14 -30.90
CA LYS A 27 -6.24 -9.45 -31.24
C LYS A 27 -7.16 -9.53 -30.01
N TYR A 28 -6.57 -9.71 -28.82
CA TYR A 28 -7.28 -9.99 -27.57
C TYR A 28 -6.73 -9.12 -26.40
N PRO A 29 -6.76 -7.78 -26.54
CA PRO A 29 -6.15 -6.88 -25.54
C PRO A 29 -6.87 -6.92 -24.18
N VAL A 30 -8.20 -7.10 -24.18
CA VAL A 30 -9.01 -7.15 -22.96
C VAL A 30 -8.75 -8.47 -22.22
N GLU A 31 -8.67 -9.58 -22.94
CA GLU A 31 -8.39 -10.90 -22.40
C GLU A 31 -6.97 -10.97 -21.83
N ALA A 32 -6.00 -10.33 -22.49
CA ALA A 32 -4.63 -10.22 -21.98
C ALA A 32 -4.58 -9.53 -20.61
N VAL A 33 -5.28 -8.40 -20.44
CA VAL A 33 -5.40 -7.73 -19.14
C VAL A 33 -6.17 -8.59 -18.13
N THR A 34 -7.23 -9.25 -18.57
CA THR A 34 -8.07 -10.09 -17.71
C THR A 34 -7.28 -11.26 -17.12
N ILE A 35 -6.54 -12.01 -17.96
CA ILE A 35 -5.73 -13.13 -17.49
C ILE A 35 -4.56 -12.66 -16.64
N MET A 36 -3.93 -11.53 -16.98
CA MET A 36 -2.86 -10.92 -16.17
C MET A 36 -3.37 -10.59 -14.77
N ALA A 37 -4.53 -9.94 -14.67
CA ALA A 37 -5.16 -9.62 -13.39
C ALA A 37 -5.51 -10.88 -12.58
N GLN A 38 -6.00 -11.94 -13.24
CA GLN A 38 -6.29 -13.21 -12.58
C GLN A 38 -5.02 -13.89 -12.02
N ILE A 39 -3.92 -13.88 -12.78
CA ILE A 39 -2.63 -14.41 -12.34
C ILE A 39 -2.12 -13.62 -11.12
N CYS A 40 -2.08 -12.28 -11.20
CA CYS A 40 -1.66 -11.43 -10.09
C CYS A 40 -2.51 -11.69 -8.84
N ALA A 41 -3.84 -11.66 -8.98
CA ALA A 41 -4.75 -11.88 -7.85
C ALA A 41 -4.61 -13.28 -7.23
N ARG A 42 -4.33 -14.31 -8.03
CA ARG A 42 -4.13 -15.67 -7.52
C ARG A 42 -2.81 -15.79 -6.75
N THR A 43 -1.75 -15.15 -7.26
CA THR A 43 -0.40 -15.18 -6.69
C THR A 43 -0.31 -14.31 -5.44
N ASP A 44 -0.89 -13.11 -5.44
CA ASP A 44 -0.84 -12.20 -4.29
C ASP A 44 -1.47 -12.81 -3.03
N ARG A 45 -2.51 -13.63 -3.17
CA ARG A 45 -3.18 -14.31 -2.05
C ARG A 45 -2.31 -15.29 -1.27
N VAL A 46 -1.20 -15.76 -1.84
CA VAL A 46 -0.28 -16.69 -1.17
C VAL A 46 0.95 -16.00 -0.61
N LEU A 47 1.13 -14.70 -0.89
CA LEU A 47 2.20 -13.91 -0.31
C LEU A 47 1.89 -13.56 1.14
N GLN A 48 2.94 -13.40 1.94
CA GLN A 48 2.86 -13.03 3.35
C GLN A 48 3.74 -11.80 3.58
N ALA A 49 3.48 -11.08 4.68
CA ALA A 49 4.32 -9.95 5.06
C ALA A 49 5.77 -10.39 5.31
N GLU A 50 6.72 -9.62 4.77
CA GLU A 50 8.15 -9.87 4.93
C GLU A 50 8.69 -9.00 6.07
N LEU A 51 8.52 -9.48 7.30
CA LEU A 51 8.99 -8.80 8.51
C LEU A 51 10.37 -9.30 8.99
N GLY A 52 10.95 -10.26 8.25
CA GLY A 52 12.28 -10.81 8.53
C GLY A 52 13.40 -9.78 8.41
N SER A 53 14.60 -10.15 8.87
CA SER A 53 15.79 -9.30 8.81
C SER A 53 16.33 -9.07 7.40
N ARG A 54 15.82 -9.81 6.39
CA ARG A 54 16.25 -9.66 4.99
C ARG A 54 16.06 -8.25 4.44
N LEU A 55 15.04 -7.55 4.90
CA LEU A 55 14.72 -6.18 4.48
C LEU A 55 15.30 -5.11 5.42
N ASP A 56 15.91 -5.53 6.53
CA ASP A 56 16.44 -4.61 7.53
C ASP A 56 17.84 -4.14 7.15
N SER A 57 18.08 -2.84 7.26
CA SER A 57 19.43 -2.29 7.29
C SER A 57 20.04 -2.52 8.68
N PRO A 58 21.39 -2.61 8.81
CA PRO A 58 22.05 -2.74 10.10
C PRO A 58 21.69 -1.65 11.13
N ARG A 59 21.27 -0.47 10.64
CA ARG A 59 20.64 0.60 11.44
C ARG A 59 19.44 1.14 10.69
N LEU A 60 18.24 0.88 11.22
CA LEU A 60 16.99 1.39 10.65
C LEU A 60 16.82 2.88 10.95
N ARG A 61 16.26 3.61 9.98
CA ARG A 61 15.77 4.98 10.21
C ARG A 61 14.44 4.93 10.96
N ILE A 62 14.04 6.05 11.58
CA ILE A 62 12.75 6.19 12.28
C ILE A 62 11.59 5.73 11.38
N THR A 63 11.55 6.23 10.13
CA THR A 63 10.54 5.83 9.13
C THR A 63 10.46 4.32 8.94
N GLU A 64 11.59 3.62 8.85
CA GLU A 64 11.60 2.18 8.64
C GLU A 64 11.12 1.43 9.88
N ALA A 65 11.59 1.83 11.08
CA ALA A 65 11.15 1.21 12.33
C ALA A 65 9.64 1.37 12.56
N VAL A 66 9.10 2.57 12.31
CA VAL A 66 7.67 2.86 12.46
C VAL A 66 6.84 2.14 11.41
N CYS A 67 7.25 2.14 10.14
CA CYS A 67 6.51 1.44 9.09
C CYS A 67 6.54 -0.09 9.30
N LYS A 68 7.69 -0.65 9.71
CA LYS A 68 7.80 -2.07 10.07
C LYS A 68 6.89 -2.42 11.24
N GLY A 69 6.91 -1.62 12.30
CA GLY A 69 6.04 -1.81 13.46
C GLY A 69 4.55 -1.67 13.12
N ALA A 70 4.20 -0.75 12.21
CA ALA A 70 2.83 -0.60 11.73
C ALA A 70 2.35 -1.83 10.93
N VAL A 71 3.20 -2.39 10.06
CA VAL A 71 2.89 -3.63 9.33
C VAL A 71 2.76 -4.81 10.30
N ASP A 72 3.72 -5.00 11.21
CA ASP A 72 3.65 -6.05 12.25
C ASP A 72 2.38 -5.93 13.11
N THR A 73 1.99 -4.70 13.47
CA THR A 73 0.74 -4.44 14.18
C THR A 73 -0.48 -4.80 13.35
N ALA A 74 -0.50 -4.44 12.06
CA ALA A 74 -1.59 -4.76 11.15
C ALA A 74 -1.78 -6.27 11.01
N GLU A 75 -0.68 -7.03 10.83
CA GLU A 75 -0.74 -8.49 10.74
C GLU A 75 -1.26 -9.13 12.04
N LYS A 76 -0.74 -8.71 13.20
CA LYS A 76 -1.15 -9.24 14.51
C LYS A 76 -2.61 -8.97 14.86
N LEU A 77 -3.13 -7.83 14.42
CA LEU A 77 -4.51 -7.44 14.64
C LEU A 77 -5.45 -7.87 13.50
N ALA A 78 -4.93 -8.56 12.48
CA ALA A 78 -5.65 -8.90 11.26
C ALA A 78 -6.39 -7.68 10.65
N ALA A 79 -5.73 -6.51 10.69
CA ALA A 79 -6.27 -5.27 10.15
C ALA A 79 -6.35 -5.37 8.62
N PRO A 80 -7.52 -5.20 7.98
CA PRO A 80 -7.63 -5.32 6.53
C PRO A 80 -6.99 -4.16 5.76
N LEU A 81 -6.64 -3.06 6.45
CA LEU A 81 -6.05 -1.89 5.82
C LEU A 81 -5.08 -1.11 6.71
N ILE A 82 -4.12 -0.46 6.05
CA ILE A 82 -3.21 0.53 6.60
C ILE A 82 -3.47 1.86 5.87
N VAL A 83 -3.89 2.89 6.58
CA VAL A 83 -4.10 4.24 6.03
C VAL A 83 -2.84 5.08 6.27
N VAL A 84 -2.30 5.69 5.22
CA VAL A 84 -1.02 6.39 5.27
C VAL A 84 -1.18 7.83 4.78
N ALA A 85 -0.90 8.81 5.63
CA ALA A 85 -0.76 10.20 5.19
C ALA A 85 0.59 10.38 4.49
N THR A 86 0.60 10.97 3.29
CA THR A 86 1.84 11.15 2.53
C THR A 86 1.81 12.36 1.59
N GLU A 87 2.91 13.10 1.55
CA GLU A 87 3.05 14.25 0.64
C GLU A 87 3.76 13.86 -0.66
N ALA A 88 4.88 13.13 -0.55
CA ALA A 88 5.72 12.72 -1.69
C ALA A 88 5.69 11.20 -1.95
N GLY A 89 4.83 10.46 -1.25
CA GLY A 89 4.64 9.02 -1.42
C GLY A 89 5.66 8.14 -0.69
N LYS A 90 6.66 8.73 -0.01
CA LYS A 90 7.72 7.98 0.68
C LYS A 90 7.15 7.04 1.75
N SER A 91 6.24 7.52 2.58
CA SER A 91 5.63 6.74 3.68
C SER A 91 4.88 5.52 3.16
N ALA A 92 4.06 5.68 2.10
CA ALA A 92 3.32 4.58 1.49
C ALA A 92 4.27 3.51 0.93
N ARG A 93 5.34 3.93 0.24
CA ARG A 93 6.40 3.01 -0.24
C ARG A 93 7.17 2.35 0.90
N SER A 94 7.40 3.05 2.01
CA SER A 94 8.04 2.49 3.20
C SER A 94 7.17 1.44 3.90
N VAL A 95 5.84 1.59 3.90
CA VAL A 95 4.92 0.54 4.36
C VAL A 95 4.92 -0.64 3.38
N ARG A 96 4.75 -0.37 2.07
CA ARG A 96 4.77 -1.40 1.02
C ARG A 96 6.05 -2.24 1.00
N LYS A 97 7.19 -1.69 1.41
CA LYS A 97 8.49 -2.39 1.49
C LYS A 97 8.36 -3.75 2.19
N TYR A 98 7.51 -3.84 3.22
CA TYR A 98 7.34 -5.05 4.04
C TYR A 98 6.23 -5.98 3.54
N PHE A 99 5.70 -5.75 2.34
CA PHE A 99 4.67 -6.58 1.70
C PHE A 99 3.46 -6.90 2.61
N PRO A 100 2.85 -5.92 3.30
CA PRO A 100 1.71 -6.18 4.18
C PRO A 100 0.60 -6.93 3.44
N THR A 101 -0.09 -7.83 4.15
CA THR A 101 -1.28 -8.49 3.62
C THR A 101 -2.48 -7.53 3.57
N ALA A 102 -2.46 -6.51 4.43
CA ALA A 102 -3.41 -5.40 4.47
C ALA A 102 -3.30 -4.50 3.23
N ASN A 103 -4.44 -3.98 2.76
CA ASN A 103 -4.47 -2.96 1.71
C ASN A 103 -3.89 -1.64 2.23
N ILE A 104 -3.16 -0.90 1.38
CA ILE A 104 -2.63 0.41 1.78
C ILE A 104 -3.47 1.51 1.14
N ILE A 105 -4.09 2.38 1.93
CA ILE A 105 -4.72 3.62 1.43
C ILE A 105 -3.75 4.77 1.63
N ALA A 106 -3.27 5.38 0.56
CA ALA A 106 -2.36 6.52 0.63
C ALA A 106 -3.12 7.84 0.46
N VAL A 107 -3.34 8.55 1.55
CA VAL A 107 -4.03 9.84 1.57
C VAL A 107 -3.02 10.95 1.29
N THR A 108 -3.28 11.76 0.26
CA THR A 108 -2.37 12.83 -0.16
C THR A 108 -3.13 14.04 -0.71
N THR A 109 -2.58 15.24 -0.56
CA THR A 109 -3.09 16.44 -1.24
C THR A 109 -2.47 16.64 -2.62
N ASN A 110 -1.45 15.84 -2.97
CA ASN A 110 -0.68 16.00 -4.19
C ASN A 110 -1.14 15.03 -5.29
N LYS A 111 -1.86 15.55 -6.28
CA LYS A 111 -2.35 14.79 -7.45
C LYS A 111 -1.25 14.06 -8.22
N LYS A 112 -0.05 14.66 -8.33
CA LYS A 112 1.11 14.02 -9.00
C LYS A 112 1.59 12.82 -8.20
N THR A 113 1.67 12.95 -6.88
CA THR A 113 2.06 11.84 -6.01
C THR A 113 1.02 10.72 -6.01
N ALA A 114 -0.27 11.05 -6.01
CA ALA A 114 -1.33 10.06 -6.17
C ALA A 114 -1.15 9.26 -7.47
N ALA A 115 -0.97 9.94 -8.62
CA ALA A 115 -0.74 9.27 -9.90
C ALA A 115 0.52 8.38 -9.90
N GLN A 116 1.60 8.81 -9.24
CA GLN A 116 2.83 8.01 -9.10
C GLN A 116 2.63 6.77 -8.23
N LEU A 117 1.80 6.85 -7.19
CA LEU A 117 1.55 5.75 -6.27
C LEU A 117 0.67 4.64 -6.84
N VAL A 118 -0.07 4.90 -7.94
CA VAL A 118 -0.83 3.85 -8.66
C VAL A 118 0.08 2.71 -9.12
N LEU A 119 1.36 2.97 -9.39
CA LEU A 119 2.33 1.94 -9.77
C LEU A 119 2.89 1.16 -8.57
N THR A 120 2.60 1.58 -7.33
CA THR A 120 3.12 0.92 -6.12
C THR A 120 2.16 -0.20 -5.71
N LYS A 121 2.66 -1.44 -5.61
CA LYS A 121 1.84 -2.62 -5.32
C LYS A 121 1.06 -2.48 -4.02
N GLY A 122 -0.22 -2.83 -4.06
CA GLY A 122 -1.12 -2.82 -2.90
C GLY A 122 -1.48 -1.43 -2.37
N VAL A 123 -1.08 -0.34 -3.07
CA VAL A 123 -1.39 1.03 -2.68
C VAL A 123 -2.55 1.58 -3.51
N THR A 124 -3.61 1.99 -2.83
CA THR A 124 -4.73 2.77 -3.38
C THR A 124 -4.57 4.24 -2.96
N PRO A 125 -4.13 5.14 -3.87
CA PRO A 125 -4.00 6.55 -3.54
C PRO A 125 -5.35 7.25 -3.54
N VAL A 126 -5.57 8.13 -2.56
CA VAL A 126 -6.77 8.98 -2.44
C VAL A 126 -6.31 10.43 -2.30
N VAL A 127 -6.82 11.29 -3.21
CA VAL A 127 -6.54 12.72 -3.17
C VAL A 127 -7.57 13.41 -2.29
N VAL A 128 -7.10 14.21 -1.34
CA VAL A 128 -7.93 15.04 -0.45
C VAL A 128 -7.51 16.50 -0.58
N ASP A 129 -8.40 17.44 -0.22
CA ASP A 129 -8.10 18.86 -0.37
C ASP A 129 -7.07 19.35 0.67
N ALA A 130 -7.23 18.92 1.93
CA ALA A 130 -6.34 19.27 3.02
C ALA A 130 -6.30 18.18 4.09
N ILE A 131 -5.25 18.21 4.91
CA ILE A 131 -5.12 17.46 6.16
C ILE A 131 -4.63 18.48 7.19
N GLU A 132 -5.52 18.98 8.04
CA GLU A 132 -5.22 20.14 8.88
C GLU A 132 -4.44 19.77 10.15
N SER A 133 -4.63 18.54 10.62
CA SER A 133 -4.02 18.04 11.84
C SER A 133 -3.94 16.52 11.84
N THR A 134 -3.24 15.97 12.83
CA THR A 134 -3.19 14.52 13.05
C THR A 134 -4.58 13.93 13.37
N ASP A 135 -5.40 14.64 14.16
CA ASP A 135 -6.76 14.18 14.49
C ASP A 135 -7.69 14.24 13.28
N ASP A 136 -7.55 15.28 12.46
CA ASP A 136 -8.25 15.40 11.18
C ASP A 136 -7.88 14.24 10.23
N PHE A 137 -6.59 13.89 10.14
CA PHE A 137 -6.14 12.70 9.42
C PHE A 137 -6.82 11.42 9.92
N TYR A 138 -6.96 11.22 11.23
CA TYR A 138 -7.61 10.03 11.78
C TYR A 138 -9.09 9.98 11.46
N ARG A 139 -9.79 11.12 11.54
CA ARG A 139 -11.21 11.22 11.16
C ARG A 139 -11.38 10.92 9.67
N LEU A 140 -10.67 11.63 8.81
CA LEU A 140 -10.72 11.49 7.35
C LEU A 140 -10.30 10.09 6.89
N GLY A 141 -9.28 9.52 7.52
CA GLY A 141 -8.80 8.17 7.22
C GLY A 141 -9.85 7.10 7.48
N LYS A 142 -10.68 7.23 8.53
CA LYS A 142 -11.80 6.31 8.79
C LYS A 142 -12.92 6.47 7.76
N GLU A 143 -13.26 7.70 7.40
CA GLU A 143 -14.27 8.00 6.38
C GLU A 143 -13.87 7.38 5.03
N ILE A 144 -12.64 7.67 4.57
CA ILE A 144 -12.10 7.12 3.32
C ILE A 144 -12.04 5.59 3.35
N ALA A 145 -11.64 5.01 4.48
CA ALA A 145 -11.59 3.55 4.64
C ALA A 145 -12.96 2.90 4.39
N LEU A 146 -14.02 3.46 4.98
CA LEU A 146 -15.39 2.99 4.82
C LEU A 146 -15.92 3.24 3.40
N GLU A 147 -15.70 4.44 2.85
CA GLU A 147 -16.16 4.82 1.50
C GLU A 147 -15.50 4.02 0.38
N SER A 148 -14.23 3.63 0.56
CA SER A 148 -13.49 2.82 -0.41
C SER A 148 -14.02 1.38 -0.52
N GLY A 149 -14.79 0.90 0.46
CA GLY A 149 -15.21 -0.49 0.57
C GLY A 149 -14.09 -1.46 0.95
N LEU A 150 -12.87 -0.97 1.23
CA LEU A 150 -11.74 -1.79 1.68
C LEU A 150 -11.78 -2.08 3.18
N GLY A 151 -12.56 -1.33 3.95
CA GLY A 151 -12.86 -1.59 5.36
C GLY A 151 -14.36 -1.46 5.65
N LYS A 152 -14.83 -2.13 6.70
CA LYS A 152 -16.20 -2.04 7.21
C LYS A 152 -16.19 -1.68 8.69
N LYS A 153 -17.34 -1.21 9.20
CA LYS A 153 -17.54 -0.89 10.60
C LYS A 153 -17.14 -2.08 11.50
N GLY A 154 -16.34 -1.83 12.52
CA GLY A 154 -15.78 -2.83 13.42
C GLY A 154 -14.42 -3.39 13.00
N ASP A 155 -13.98 -3.15 11.76
CA ASP A 155 -12.61 -3.53 11.35
C ASP A 155 -11.57 -2.62 12.01
N ILE A 156 -10.35 -3.16 12.15
CA ILE A 156 -9.19 -2.42 12.66
C ILE A 156 -8.48 -1.75 11.48
N ALA A 157 -8.14 -0.46 11.62
CA ALA A 157 -7.31 0.29 10.69
C ALA A 157 -6.05 0.78 11.40
N VAL A 158 -4.88 0.48 10.83
CA VAL A 158 -3.61 1.06 11.28
C VAL A 158 -3.35 2.34 10.50
N MET A 159 -3.05 3.44 11.19
CA MET A 159 -2.87 4.76 10.59
C MET A 159 -1.43 5.22 10.78
N VAL A 160 -0.76 5.60 9.69
CA VAL A 160 0.67 5.93 9.67
C VAL A 160 0.88 7.33 9.10
N SER A 161 1.65 8.16 9.80
CA SER A 161 1.91 9.54 9.38
C SER A 161 3.25 10.09 9.91
N GLY A 162 3.62 11.27 9.43
CA GLY A 162 4.63 12.12 10.05
C GLY A 162 3.96 13.24 10.84
N ALA A 163 4.13 13.26 12.17
CA ALA A 163 3.59 14.31 13.04
C ALA A 163 4.73 15.22 13.51
N LEU A 164 4.52 16.54 13.40
CA LEU A 164 5.49 17.58 13.83
C LEU A 164 6.88 17.45 13.19
N VAL A 165 6.94 16.91 11.97
CA VAL A 165 8.17 16.70 11.22
C VAL A 165 8.02 17.20 9.78
N ALA A 166 9.14 17.62 9.18
CA ALA A 166 9.16 17.96 7.77
C ALA A 166 8.85 16.75 6.88
N SER A 167 8.42 17.04 5.65
CA SER A 167 8.16 16.03 4.63
C SER A 167 9.28 15.01 4.48
N GLY A 168 8.90 13.73 4.42
CA GLY A 168 9.84 12.62 4.22
C GLY A 168 10.26 11.87 5.48
N THR A 169 9.83 12.31 6.66
CA THR A 169 9.94 11.54 7.91
C THR A 169 8.57 10.99 8.31
N THR A 170 8.51 9.70 8.66
CA THR A 170 7.33 9.05 9.21
C THR A 170 7.68 8.58 10.60
N ASN A 171 6.97 9.05 11.61
CA ASN A 171 7.34 8.84 13.01
C ASN A 171 6.16 8.40 13.89
N THR A 172 4.95 8.35 13.35
CA THR A 172 3.73 8.08 14.11
C THR A 172 2.96 6.93 13.48
N ALA A 173 2.51 6.01 14.33
CA ALA A 173 1.55 4.96 13.99
C ALA A 173 0.47 4.93 15.08
N SER A 174 -0.79 4.76 14.68
CA SER A 174 -1.95 4.70 15.57
C SER A 174 -2.89 3.59 15.11
N VAL A 175 -3.69 3.03 16.02
CA VAL A 175 -4.63 1.96 15.74
C VAL A 175 -6.04 2.44 16.05
N HIS A 176 -6.96 2.24 15.12
CA HIS A 176 -8.34 2.69 15.23
C HIS A 176 -9.31 1.57 14.84
N VAL A 177 -10.54 1.64 15.37
CA VAL A 177 -11.67 0.83 14.92
C VAL A 177 -12.55 1.70 14.01
N LEU A 178 -12.97 1.15 12.87
CA LEU A 178 -13.87 1.81 11.90
C LEU A 178 -15.32 1.85 12.36
#